data_AF-A0A832U6L0-F1
#
_entry.id   AF-A0A832U6L0-F1
#
_cell.length_a   1.000
_cell.length_b   1.000
_cell.length_c   1.000
_cell.angle_alpha   90.00
_cell.angle_beta   90.00
_cell.angle_gamma   90.00
#
_symmetry.space_group_name_H-M   'P 1'
#
loop_
_entity.id
_entity.type
_entity.pdbx_description
1 polymer ?
#
loop_
_entity_poly.entity_id
_entity_poly.type
_entity_poly.pdbx_seq_one_letter_code
_entity_poly.pdbx_strand_id
1 'polypeptide(L)'
;MKLHAFVITGAVLLILVMLMAGCTTNTAAPVTPQATPAPAAATSSGFPVTTAAVKTADIDTTIPVRFNDFACLDVQNELKKAYLYPGEKFTLSAASPGVSGVNVNVLFLDENDQLGVRNIRPQWDTVQKKWVYEGIVPLVQFNDITTPVEKTFTIKTQSKYYICADDRKETGSNDVMLQVPVKLKRL
;
A
#
# COMPACT_ATOMS: atom_id res chain seq x y z
N MET A 1 52.80 31.70 5.57
CA MET A 1 51.75 32.74 5.60
C MET A 1 51.58 33.32 4.20
N LYS A 2 50.33 33.53 3.77
CA LYS A 2 49.83 33.90 2.41
C LYS A 2 49.25 32.72 1.64
N LEU A 3 47.92 32.54 1.75
CA LEU A 3 47.02 32.28 0.62
C LEU A 3 45.54 32.30 1.09
N HIS A 4 45.16 33.36 1.83
CA HIS A 4 43.75 33.68 2.14
C HIS A 4 43.04 34.41 0.99
N ALA A 5 43.60 34.37 -0.23
CA ALA A 5 43.15 35.17 -1.36
C ALA A 5 42.17 34.46 -2.32
N PHE A 6 41.86 33.18 -2.09
CA PHE A 6 40.99 32.39 -2.98
C PHE A 6 39.54 32.22 -2.51
N VAL A 7 39.20 32.67 -1.29
CA VAL A 7 37.85 32.47 -0.71
C VAL A 7 36.96 33.71 -0.86
N ILE A 8 37.51 34.85 -1.29
CA ILE A 8 36.80 36.15 -1.32
C ILE A 8 36.25 36.49 -2.71
N THR A 9 36.75 35.87 -3.79
CA THR A 9 36.33 36.16 -5.17
C THR A 9 35.07 35.41 -5.63
N GLY A 10 34.64 34.36 -4.91
CA GLY A 10 33.42 33.60 -5.25
C GLY A 10 32.10 34.23 -4.76
N ALA A 11 32.15 35.10 -3.74
CA ALA A 11 30.95 35.67 -3.11
C ALA A 11 30.44 36.95 -3.79
N VAL A 12 31.23 37.58 -4.66
CA VAL A 12 30.87 38.84 -5.35
C VAL A 12 30.14 38.58 -6.67
N LEU A 13 30.27 37.39 -7.26
CA LEU A 13 29.64 37.05 -8.55
C LEU A 13 28.18 36.59 -8.43
N LEU A 14 27.73 36.15 -7.25
CA LEU A 14 26.34 35.71 -7.00
C LEU A 14 25.38 36.86 -6.66
N ILE A 15 25.90 38.04 -6.31
CA ILE A 15 25.09 39.23 -5.98
C ILE A 15 24.74 40.05 -7.24
N LEU A 16 25.40 39.81 -8.38
CA LEU A 16 25.20 40.57 -9.63
C LEU A 16 24.04 40.04 -10.51
N VAL A 17 23.34 38.97 -10.12
CA VAL A 17 22.22 38.38 -10.89
C VAL A 17 20.84 38.89 -10.44
N MET A 18 20.78 39.80 -9.47
CA MET A 18 19.51 40.33 -8.93
C MET A 18 18.96 41.63 -9.55
N LEU A 19 19.46 42.08 -10.71
CA LEU A 19 19.06 43.37 -11.30
C LEU A 19 18.82 43.31 -12.81
N MET A 20 17.70 42.68 -13.21
CA MET A 20 17.01 42.90 -14.50
C MET A 20 15.50 42.71 -14.23
N ALA A 21 14.76 43.77 -13.91
CA ALA A 21 14.00 44.59 -14.85
C ALA A 21 12.77 43.88 -15.45
N GLY A 22 11.56 44.41 -15.18
CA GLY A 22 10.34 44.04 -15.93
C GLY A 22 9.01 44.37 -15.25
N CYS A 23 8.62 45.64 -15.26
CA CYS A 23 7.27 46.12 -14.92
C CYS A 23 6.19 45.55 -15.86
N THR A 24 5.03 45.16 -15.34
CA THR A 24 3.73 45.46 -15.99
C THR A 24 2.62 45.59 -14.94
N THR A 25 2.11 46.81 -14.81
CA THR A 25 0.89 47.18 -14.12
C THR A 25 -0.31 46.76 -14.97
N ASN A 26 -1.28 46.03 -14.42
CA ASN A 26 -2.61 45.91 -15.02
C ASN A 26 -3.65 46.39 -14.03
N THR A 27 -4.11 47.61 -14.26
CA THR A 27 -5.30 48.22 -13.66
C THR A 27 -6.52 47.50 -14.22
N ALA A 28 -7.22 46.70 -13.41
CA ALA A 28 -8.52 46.17 -13.76
C ALA A 28 -9.61 47.16 -13.30
N ALA A 29 -10.47 47.55 -14.25
CA ALA A 29 -11.64 48.40 -14.04
C ALA A 29 -12.71 47.69 -13.17
N PRO A 30 -13.58 48.44 -12.46
CA PRO A 30 -14.66 47.84 -11.68
C PRO A 30 -15.81 47.42 -12.61
N VAL A 31 -16.22 46.16 -12.48
CA VAL A 31 -17.37 45.59 -13.19
C VAL A 31 -18.63 45.83 -12.37
N THR A 32 -19.67 46.34 -13.02
CA THR A 32 -21.02 46.62 -12.49
C THR A 32 -21.73 45.34 -12.02
N PRO A 33 -22.60 45.40 -10.99
CA PRO A 33 -23.38 44.23 -10.56
C PRO A 33 -24.54 43.98 -11.52
N GLN A 34 -24.53 42.83 -12.19
CA GLN A 34 -25.68 42.31 -12.93
C GLN A 34 -26.54 41.46 -11.99
N ALA A 35 -27.80 41.85 -11.83
CA ALA A 35 -28.81 41.12 -11.06
C ALA A 35 -29.01 39.72 -11.67
N THR A 36 -28.84 38.68 -10.86
CA THR A 36 -29.11 37.29 -11.23
C THR A 36 -30.46 36.86 -10.63
N PRO A 37 -31.35 36.16 -11.36
CA PRO A 37 -32.68 35.79 -10.88
C PRO A 37 -32.65 34.80 -9.71
N ALA A 38 -33.67 34.87 -8.85
CA ALA A 38 -33.87 33.97 -7.71
C ALA A 38 -33.95 32.48 -8.12
N PRO A 39 -33.31 31.55 -7.40
CA PRO A 39 -33.50 30.12 -7.64
C PRO A 39 -34.90 29.67 -7.24
N ALA A 40 -35.57 28.95 -8.13
CA ALA A 40 -36.82 28.25 -7.86
C ALA A 40 -36.62 27.17 -6.78
N ALA A 41 -37.61 26.99 -5.92
CA ALA A 41 -37.63 25.98 -4.87
C ALA A 41 -37.51 24.57 -5.48
N ALA A 42 -36.43 23.87 -5.17
CA ALA A 42 -36.27 22.46 -5.50
C ALA A 42 -37.11 21.62 -4.53
N THR A 43 -38.07 20.89 -5.08
CA THR A 43 -38.89 19.90 -4.39
C THR A 43 -37.98 18.78 -3.87
N SER A 44 -38.01 18.49 -2.57
CA SER A 44 -37.23 17.41 -1.97
C SER A 44 -37.85 16.05 -2.32
N SER A 45 -37.38 15.43 -3.40
CA SER A 45 -37.50 13.98 -3.58
C SER A 45 -36.31 13.33 -2.88
N GLY A 46 -36.55 12.83 -1.67
CA GLY A 46 -35.57 12.04 -0.93
C GLY A 46 -35.31 10.73 -1.67
N PHE A 47 -34.27 10.71 -2.49
CA PHE A 47 -33.59 9.47 -2.84
C PHE A 47 -32.75 9.05 -1.64
N PRO A 48 -32.69 7.74 -1.30
CA PRO A 48 -31.79 7.30 -0.27
C PRO A 48 -30.39 7.74 -0.67
N VAL A 49 -29.79 8.58 0.18
CA VAL A 49 -28.35 8.82 0.18
C VAL A 49 -27.74 7.45 0.44
N THR A 50 -27.33 6.77 -0.63
CA THR A 50 -26.35 5.71 -0.51
C THR A 50 -25.13 6.41 0.05
N THR A 51 -24.97 6.34 1.36
CA THR A 51 -23.74 6.73 2.04
C THR A 51 -22.64 6.03 1.27
N ALA A 52 -21.76 6.83 0.64
CA ALA A 52 -20.56 6.30 0.04
C ALA A 52 -19.93 5.37 1.07
N ALA A 53 -19.70 4.10 0.69
CA ALA A 53 -19.09 3.13 1.58
C ALA A 53 -17.84 3.78 2.16
N VAL A 54 -17.81 3.95 3.48
CA VAL A 54 -16.63 4.41 4.20
C VAL A 54 -15.50 3.51 3.73
N LYS A 55 -14.52 4.07 2.99
CA LYS A 55 -13.30 3.34 2.63
C LYS A 55 -12.65 2.95 3.95
N THR A 56 -12.88 1.70 4.33
CA THR A 56 -12.70 1.18 5.69
C THR A 56 -11.44 0.35 5.82
N ALA A 57 -10.68 0.15 4.74
CA ALA A 57 -9.41 -0.54 4.76
C ALA A 57 -8.28 0.47 4.56
N ASP A 58 -7.25 0.39 5.40
CA ASP A 58 -6.05 1.23 5.28
C ASP A 58 -5.18 0.79 4.10
N ILE A 59 -5.27 -0.48 3.71
CA ILE A 59 -4.73 -1.04 2.47
C ILE A 59 -5.85 -1.81 1.78
N ASP A 60 -6.10 -1.53 0.51
CA ASP A 60 -7.02 -2.27 -0.37
C ASP A 60 -6.38 -2.35 -1.77
N THR A 61 -5.69 -3.45 -2.05
CA THR A 61 -4.82 -3.57 -3.23
C THR A 61 -4.70 -5.03 -3.70
N THR A 62 -3.96 -5.25 -4.77
CA THR A 62 -3.60 -6.57 -5.29
C THR A 62 -2.09 -6.78 -5.21
N ILE A 63 -1.67 -7.99 -4.84
CA ILE A 63 -0.27 -8.40 -4.93
C ILE A 63 -0.08 -9.13 -6.27
N PRO A 64 0.70 -8.58 -7.21
CA PRO A 64 1.06 -9.28 -8.43
C PRO A 64 2.11 -10.35 -8.08
N VAL A 65 1.78 -11.62 -8.29
CA VAL A 65 2.70 -12.74 -8.12
C VAL A 65 2.71 -13.59 -9.38
N ARG A 66 3.91 -13.89 -9.89
CA ARG A 66 4.02 -14.81 -11.03
C ARG A 66 3.68 -16.22 -10.55
N PHE A 67 3.15 -17.04 -11.46
CA PHE A 67 2.93 -18.45 -11.20
C PHE A 67 4.20 -19.13 -10.67
N ASN A 68 4.05 -19.99 -9.66
CA ASN A 68 5.17 -20.66 -8.98
C ASN A 68 6.25 -19.68 -8.48
N ASP A 69 5.84 -18.47 -8.06
CA ASP A 69 6.68 -17.44 -7.49
C ASP A 69 6.09 -16.88 -6.19
N PHE A 70 6.83 -15.96 -5.57
CA PHE A 70 6.51 -15.32 -4.30
C PHE A 70 6.73 -13.82 -4.36
N ALA A 71 5.76 -13.06 -3.88
CA ALA A 71 5.82 -11.61 -3.86
C ALA A 71 5.28 -11.06 -2.53
N CYS A 72 5.84 -9.93 -2.08
CA CYS A 72 5.40 -9.25 -0.86
C CYS A 72 5.07 -7.80 -1.11
N LEU A 73 4.04 -7.33 -0.43
CA LEU A 73 3.71 -5.93 -0.22
C LEU A 73 4.35 -5.45 1.09
N ASP A 74 5.06 -4.33 1.03
CA ASP A 74 5.61 -3.65 2.21
C ASP A 74 4.50 -2.82 2.89
N VAL A 75 4.04 -3.28 4.05
CA VAL A 75 2.92 -2.66 4.77
C VAL A 75 3.28 -1.25 5.25
N GLN A 76 4.54 -0.99 5.58
CA GLN A 76 5.01 0.29 6.08
C GLN A 76 4.97 1.35 5.00
N ASN A 77 5.39 0.97 3.78
CA ASN A 77 5.32 1.84 2.61
C ASN A 77 3.88 2.19 2.23
N GLU A 78 2.95 1.24 2.33
CA GLU A 78 1.54 1.48 2.04
C GLU A 78 0.88 2.37 3.10
N LEU A 79 1.12 2.08 4.38
CA LEU A 79 0.55 2.85 5.49
C LEU A 79 1.26 4.18 5.77
N LYS A 80 2.38 4.47 5.10
CA LYS A 80 3.25 5.62 5.36
C LYS A 80 3.69 5.70 6.83
N LYS A 81 4.07 4.56 7.40
CA LYS A 81 4.55 4.43 8.78
C LYS A 81 5.92 3.76 8.80
N ALA A 82 6.76 4.11 9.77
CA ALA A 82 8.06 3.46 9.93
C ALA A 82 7.96 2.02 10.46
N TYR A 83 7.03 1.78 11.39
CA TYR A 83 6.83 0.48 12.06
C TYR A 83 5.36 0.32 12.44
N LEU A 84 4.95 -0.93 12.69
CA LEU A 84 3.77 -1.23 13.49
C LEU A 84 4.20 -1.50 14.94
N TYR A 85 3.34 -1.14 15.89
CA TYR A 85 3.65 -1.17 17.32
C TYR A 85 2.81 -2.23 18.07
N PRO A 86 3.35 -2.79 19.17
CA PRO A 86 2.61 -3.72 20.01
C PRO A 86 1.26 -3.17 20.45
N GLY A 87 0.23 -4.02 20.42
CA GLY A 87 -1.14 -3.67 20.80
C GLY A 87 -2.00 -3.10 19.67
N GLU A 88 -1.42 -2.69 18.53
CA GLU A 88 -2.20 -2.31 17.36
C GLU A 88 -2.98 -3.54 16.84
N LYS A 89 -4.27 -3.35 16.56
CA LYS A 89 -5.18 -4.40 16.08
C LYS A 89 -5.53 -4.17 14.61
N PHE A 90 -5.53 -5.26 13.85
CA PHE A 90 -5.85 -5.24 12.43
C PHE A 90 -6.70 -6.44 12.04
N THR A 91 -7.46 -6.29 10.97
CA THR A 91 -8.06 -7.38 10.20
C THR A 91 -7.36 -7.46 8.84
N LEU A 92 -6.81 -8.63 8.52
CA LEU A 92 -6.31 -8.95 7.18
C LEU A 92 -7.36 -9.80 6.47
N SER A 93 -7.73 -9.42 5.26
CA SER A 93 -8.60 -10.17 4.37
C SER A 93 -7.87 -10.45 3.05
N ALA A 94 -8.16 -11.59 2.44
CA ALA A 94 -7.61 -11.97 1.15
C ALA A 94 -8.63 -12.77 0.33
N ALA A 95 -8.51 -12.75 -0.99
CA ALA A 95 -9.39 -13.49 -1.90
C ALA A 95 -8.59 -14.26 -2.96
N SER A 96 -9.26 -15.21 -3.62
CA SER A 96 -8.69 -15.92 -4.77
C SER A 96 -8.38 -14.93 -5.91
N PRO A 97 -7.30 -15.14 -6.67
CA PRO A 97 -7.01 -14.37 -7.88
C PRO A 97 -7.99 -14.65 -9.03
N GLY A 98 -8.94 -15.58 -8.86
CA GLY A 98 -9.97 -15.89 -9.85
C GLY A 98 -9.48 -16.70 -11.06
N VAL A 99 -8.27 -17.24 -11.00
CA VAL A 99 -7.69 -18.11 -12.02
C VAL A 99 -8.04 -19.56 -11.71
N SER A 100 -8.71 -20.24 -12.63
CA SER A 100 -9.17 -21.63 -12.45
C SER A 100 -7.99 -22.56 -12.15
N GLY A 101 -8.13 -23.38 -11.11
CA GLY A 101 -7.11 -24.35 -10.69
C GLY A 101 -5.91 -23.76 -9.96
N VAL A 102 -5.87 -22.43 -9.73
CA VAL A 102 -4.78 -21.77 -9.00
C VAL A 102 -5.28 -21.33 -7.64
N ASN A 103 -4.66 -21.88 -6.60
CA ASN A 103 -4.90 -21.47 -5.21
C ASN A 103 -3.60 -20.90 -4.66
N VAL A 104 -3.64 -19.71 -4.06
CA VAL A 104 -2.48 -19.02 -3.50
C VAL A 104 -2.53 -19.01 -1.98
N ASN A 105 -1.37 -19.01 -1.34
CA ASN A 105 -1.26 -18.75 0.09
C ASN A 105 -1.03 -17.25 0.32
N VAL A 106 -1.54 -16.72 1.42
CA VAL A 106 -1.24 -15.35 1.88
C VAL A 106 -0.71 -15.40 3.30
N LEU A 107 0.43 -14.76 3.52
CA LEU A 107 1.14 -14.70 4.80
C LEU A 107 1.26 -13.27 5.28
N PHE A 108 1.08 -13.06 6.58
CA PHE A 108 1.45 -11.81 7.26
C PHE A 108 2.68 -12.08 8.12
N LEU A 109 3.82 -11.52 7.71
CA LEU A 109 5.14 -11.82 8.26
C LEU A 109 5.78 -10.58 8.86
N ASP A 110 6.61 -10.75 9.88
CA ASP A 110 7.55 -9.71 10.29
C ASP A 110 8.77 -9.66 9.34
N GLU A 111 9.68 -8.70 9.57
CA GLU A 111 10.86 -8.50 8.73
C GLU A 111 11.80 -9.70 8.72
N ASN A 112 11.97 -10.40 9.86
CA ASN A 112 12.88 -11.55 9.94
C ASN A 112 12.32 -12.75 9.17
N ASP A 113 11.03 -13.04 9.38
CA ASP A 113 10.34 -14.13 8.71
C ASP A 113 10.19 -13.88 7.21
N GLN A 114 9.96 -12.63 6.80
CA GLN A 114 9.92 -12.23 5.39
C GLN A 114 11.25 -12.55 4.69
N LEU A 115 12.38 -12.26 5.33
CA LEU A 115 13.69 -12.54 4.75
C LEU A 115 13.94 -14.05 4.63
N GLY A 116 13.54 -14.84 5.62
CA GLY A 116 13.68 -16.30 5.61
C GLY A 116 12.82 -16.97 4.54
N VAL A 117 11.54 -16.62 4.45
CA VAL A 117 10.57 -17.33 3.60
C VAL A 117 10.89 -17.26 2.11
N ARG A 118 11.67 -16.26 1.66
CA ARG A 118 12.11 -16.14 0.26
C ARG A 118 12.84 -17.40 -0.23
N ASN A 119 13.56 -18.07 0.67
CA ASN A 119 14.37 -19.25 0.34
C ASN A 119 13.71 -20.57 0.76
N ILE A 120 12.51 -20.52 1.37
CA ILE A 120 11.79 -21.68 1.87
C ILE A 120 10.54 -21.87 1.02
N ARG A 121 10.41 -23.05 0.40
CA ARG A 121 9.19 -23.44 -0.30
C ARG A 121 8.17 -24.00 0.71
N PRO A 122 6.86 -23.73 0.53
CA PRO A 122 5.84 -24.35 1.34
C PRO A 122 5.85 -25.87 1.16
N GLN A 123 5.67 -26.61 2.25
CA GLN A 123 5.53 -28.05 2.25
C GLN A 123 4.14 -28.45 2.74
N TRP A 124 3.54 -29.48 2.15
CA TRP A 124 2.24 -29.96 2.59
C TRP A 124 2.39 -30.80 3.86
N ASP A 125 1.82 -30.34 4.97
CA ASP A 125 1.70 -31.12 6.19
C ASP A 125 0.47 -32.05 6.09
N THR A 126 0.74 -33.35 5.97
CA THR A 126 -0.30 -34.38 5.83
C THR A 126 -1.14 -34.60 7.08
N VAL A 127 -0.66 -34.18 8.26
CA VAL A 127 -1.36 -34.28 9.54
C VAL A 127 -2.21 -33.05 9.77
N GLN A 128 -1.63 -31.86 9.64
CA GLN A 128 -2.33 -30.59 9.86
C GLN A 128 -3.20 -30.17 8.65
N LYS A 129 -3.08 -30.87 7.52
CA LYS A 129 -3.81 -30.62 6.27
C LYS A 129 -3.67 -29.17 5.80
N LYS A 130 -2.44 -28.67 5.84
CA LYS A 130 -2.12 -27.30 5.42
C LYS A 130 -0.69 -27.19 4.90
N TRP A 131 -0.41 -26.12 4.17
CA TRP A 131 0.95 -25.74 3.84
C TRP A 131 1.69 -25.21 5.07
N VAL A 132 2.93 -25.62 5.25
CA VAL A 132 3.82 -25.18 6.32
C VAL A 132 5.10 -24.61 5.73
N TYR A 133 5.68 -23.66 6.44
CA TYR A 133 6.93 -22.99 6.08
C TYR A 133 7.93 -23.30 7.20
N GLU A 134 8.93 -24.14 6.90
CA GLU A 134 9.88 -24.59 7.92
C GLU A 134 10.61 -23.41 8.57
N GLY A 135 10.57 -23.30 9.89
CA GLY A 135 11.23 -22.23 10.64
C GLY A 135 10.59 -20.83 10.52
N ILE A 136 9.48 -20.67 9.78
CA ILE A 136 8.75 -19.41 9.64
C ILE A 136 7.45 -19.50 10.44
N VAL A 137 7.12 -18.44 11.19
CA VAL A 137 5.91 -18.41 12.01
C VAL A 137 5.04 -17.20 11.63
N PRO A 138 4.23 -17.32 10.56
CA PRO A 138 3.37 -16.23 10.13
C PRO A 138 2.40 -15.81 11.23
N LEU A 139 2.25 -14.50 11.44
CA LEU A 139 1.26 -13.97 12.37
C LEU A 139 -0.16 -14.27 11.88
N VAL A 140 -0.35 -14.22 10.57
CA VAL A 140 -1.54 -14.71 9.86
C VAL A 140 -1.09 -15.54 8.66
N GLN A 141 -1.79 -16.65 8.42
CA GLN A 141 -1.60 -17.48 7.25
C GLN A 141 -2.97 -17.93 6.73
N PHE A 142 -3.21 -17.70 5.46
CA PHE A 142 -4.32 -18.25 4.70
C PHE A 142 -3.76 -19.23 3.67
N ASN A 143 -4.31 -20.44 3.66
CA ASN A 143 -3.88 -21.50 2.75
C ASN A 143 -4.94 -21.74 1.70
N ASP A 144 -4.49 -21.96 0.47
CA ASP A 144 -5.33 -22.34 -0.67
C ASP A 144 -6.63 -21.53 -0.77
N ILE A 145 -6.47 -20.21 -0.89
CA ILE A 145 -7.60 -19.27 -0.86
C ILE A 145 -8.48 -19.50 -2.11
N THR A 146 -9.65 -20.12 -1.89
CA THR A 146 -10.67 -20.38 -2.91
C THR A 146 -11.88 -19.46 -2.75
N THR A 147 -12.16 -19.01 -1.53
CA THR A 147 -13.18 -18.02 -1.18
C THR A 147 -12.56 -16.88 -0.38
N PRO A 148 -13.20 -15.70 -0.30
CA PRO A 148 -12.72 -14.62 0.56
C PRO A 148 -12.58 -15.08 2.02
N VAL A 149 -11.42 -14.78 2.61
CA VAL A 149 -11.07 -15.12 3.99
C VAL A 149 -10.63 -13.87 4.73
N GLU A 150 -10.80 -13.87 6.05
CA GLU A 150 -10.31 -12.79 6.90
C GLU A 150 -9.92 -13.28 8.29
N LYS A 151 -9.03 -12.53 8.96
CA LYS A 151 -8.62 -12.80 10.33
C LYS A 151 -8.20 -11.51 11.03
N THR A 152 -8.73 -11.31 12.23
CA THR A 152 -8.29 -10.26 13.15
C THR A 152 -7.12 -10.74 14.01
N PHE A 153 -6.15 -9.86 14.22
CA PHE A 153 -4.96 -10.13 15.03
C PHE A 153 -4.46 -8.86 15.71
N THR A 154 -3.48 -9.03 16.59
CA THR A 154 -2.83 -7.95 17.32
C THR A 154 -1.33 -8.04 17.11
N ILE A 155 -0.69 -6.91 16.83
CA ILE A 155 0.75 -6.80 16.73
C ILE A 155 1.35 -7.04 18.12
N LYS A 156 2.31 -7.96 18.23
CA LYS A 156 2.95 -8.32 19.50
C LYS A 156 4.29 -7.64 19.70
N THR A 157 5.02 -7.41 18.62
CA THR A 157 6.38 -6.85 18.61
C THR A 157 6.44 -5.67 17.67
N GLN A 158 7.21 -4.65 18.04
CA GLN A 158 7.50 -3.53 17.16
C GLN A 158 8.38 -4.03 16.01
N SER A 159 7.90 -3.94 14.77
CA SER A 159 8.63 -4.41 13.59
C SER A 159 8.06 -3.79 12.32
N LYS A 160 8.77 -3.99 11.21
CA LYS A 160 8.16 -3.97 9.88
C LYS A 160 7.43 -5.29 9.62
N TYR A 161 6.42 -5.20 8.75
CA TYR A 161 5.53 -6.31 8.43
C TYR A 161 5.23 -6.31 6.93
N TYR A 162 4.95 -7.51 6.42
CA TYR A 162 4.77 -7.73 4.99
C TYR A 162 3.55 -8.63 4.78
N ILE A 163 2.75 -8.30 3.76
CA ILE A 163 1.72 -9.21 3.25
C ILE A 163 2.31 -9.90 2.04
N CYS A 164 2.48 -11.20 2.09
CA CYS A 164 3.12 -11.96 1.01
C CYS A 164 2.16 -12.96 0.40
N ALA A 165 2.10 -13.00 -0.93
CA ALA A 165 1.42 -14.02 -1.70
C ALA A 165 2.43 -15.07 -2.18
N ASP A 166 2.11 -16.34 -1.99
CA ASP A 166 2.99 -17.46 -2.36
C ASP A 166 2.22 -18.51 -3.18
N ASP A 167 2.70 -18.74 -4.40
CA ASP A 167 2.18 -19.75 -5.34
C ASP A 167 3.19 -20.90 -5.56
N ARG A 168 4.31 -20.95 -4.83
CA ARG A 168 5.41 -21.93 -5.03
C ARG A 168 5.10 -23.35 -4.52
N LYS A 169 3.85 -23.79 -4.64
CA LYS A 169 3.34 -25.06 -4.12
C LYS A 169 3.58 -26.23 -5.06
N GLU A 170 3.52 -25.97 -6.36
CA GLU A 170 3.69 -27.00 -7.39
C GLU A 170 4.71 -26.58 -8.44
N THR A 171 5.25 -27.57 -9.13
CA THR A 171 6.12 -27.37 -10.29
C THR A 171 5.27 -27.40 -11.56
N GLY A 172 5.31 -26.34 -12.35
CA GLY A 172 4.63 -26.23 -13.64
C GLY A 172 5.06 -24.99 -14.40
N SER A 173 4.61 -24.86 -15.65
CA SER A 173 5.01 -23.80 -16.57
C SER A 173 3.78 -23.09 -17.13
N ASN A 174 3.21 -22.17 -16.35
CA ASN A 174 2.23 -21.22 -16.85
C ASN A 174 2.82 -19.82 -16.60
N ASP A 175 3.20 -19.06 -17.63
CA ASP A 175 3.64 -17.67 -17.44
C ASP A 175 2.40 -16.78 -17.24
N VAL A 176 1.80 -16.88 -16.06
CA VAL A 176 0.60 -16.14 -15.67
C VAL A 176 0.95 -15.24 -14.50
N MET A 177 0.55 -13.97 -14.60
CA MET A 177 0.58 -13.04 -13.49
C MET A 177 -0.73 -13.13 -12.72
N LEU A 178 -0.66 -13.60 -11.47
CA LEU A 178 -1.80 -13.69 -10.57
C LEU A 178 -1.96 -12.36 -9.82
N GLN A 179 -3.19 -11.86 -9.74
CA GLN A 179 -3.51 -10.64 -8.98
C GLN A 179 -4.22 -11.03 -7.71
N VAL A 180 -3.50 -11.13 -6.60
CA VAL A 180 -4.05 -11.62 -5.32
C VAL A 180 -4.64 -10.44 -4.54
N PRO A 181 -5.98 -10.32 -4.40
CA PRO A 181 -6.58 -9.21 -3.69
C PRO A 181 -6.35 -9.35 -2.19
N VAL A 182 -5.87 -8.28 -1.55
CA VAL A 182 -5.62 -8.22 -0.11
C VAL A 182 -6.14 -6.90 0.46
N LYS A 183 -6.67 -6.98 1.69
CA LYS A 183 -7.12 -5.80 2.44
C LYS A 183 -6.60 -5.86 3.86
N LEU A 184 -6.00 -4.77 4.33
CA LEU A 184 -5.61 -4.62 5.73
C LEU A 184 -6.36 -3.43 6.32
N LYS A 185 -7.08 -3.68 7.41
CA LYS A 185 -7.88 -2.69 8.11
C LYS A 185 -7.43 -2.58 9.56
N ARG A 186 -7.12 -1.39 10.03
CA ARG A 186 -6.93 -1.10 11.46
C ARG A 186 -8.28 -1.08 12.18
N LEU A 187 -8.27 -1.59 13.41
CA LEU A 187 -9.41 -1.61 14.31
C LEU A 187 -9.25 -0.60 15.45
#